data_AF-A0A6P1TT61-F1
#
_entry.id   AF-A0A6P1TT61-F1
#
_cell.length_a   1.000
_cell.length_b   1.000
_cell.length_c   1.000
_cell.angle_alpha   90.00
_cell.angle_beta   90.00
_cell.angle_gamma   90.00
#
_symmetry.space_group_name_H-M   'P 1'
#
loop_
_entity.id
_entity.type
_entity.pdbx_description
1 polymer ?
#
loop_
_entity_poly.entity_id
_entity_poly.type
_entity_poly.pdbx_seq_one_letter_code
_entity_poly.pdbx_strand_id
1 'polypeptide(L)'
;MLPVTFSGTLNALIDWSGMTEEELAGASSISEKTIQRLRNAEPDNVTIETVVQLSIGMQLPPVLSTCLLKASGKSFMMTEQHIMYQFLLNTCYTKSIHECNDMLEAQNLKQLGRQNRIT
;
A
#
# COMPACT_ATOMS: atom_id res chain seq x y z
N MET A 1 17.65 -10.86 2.77
CA MET A 1 17.74 -9.51 2.18
C MET A 1 16.53 -9.31 1.29
N LEU A 2 15.94 -8.11 1.26
CA LEU A 2 14.87 -7.82 0.31
C LEU A 2 15.46 -7.70 -1.12
N PRO A 3 14.79 -8.23 -2.15
CA PRO A 3 15.24 -8.11 -3.54
C PRO A 3 15.38 -6.65 -4.01
N VAL A 4 16.16 -6.43 -5.06
CA VAL A 4 16.40 -5.07 -5.60
C VAL A 4 15.20 -4.56 -6.42
N THR A 5 14.25 -5.44 -6.77
CA THR A 5 13.09 -5.10 -7.61
C THR A 5 11.81 -4.95 -6.79
N PHE A 6 10.82 -4.24 -7.32
CA PHE A 6 9.52 -4.04 -6.68
C PHE A 6 8.79 -5.37 -6.51
N SER A 7 8.67 -6.17 -7.58
CA SER A 7 7.95 -7.45 -7.52
C SER A 7 8.60 -8.41 -6.53
N GLY A 8 9.93 -8.48 -6.51
CA GLY A 8 10.65 -9.31 -5.55
C GLY A 8 10.47 -8.83 -4.10
N THR A 9 10.51 -7.52 -3.87
CA THR A 9 10.25 -6.95 -2.53
C THR A 9 8.81 -7.21 -2.09
N LEU A 10 7.83 -7.03 -2.99
CA LEU A 10 6.43 -7.30 -2.70
C LEU A 10 6.22 -8.77 -2.33
N ASN A 11 6.79 -9.72 -3.09
CA ASN A 11 6.69 -11.15 -2.78
C ASN A 11 7.24 -11.46 -1.38
N ALA A 12 8.44 -10.96 -1.06
CA ALA A 12 9.03 -11.19 0.25
C ALA A 12 8.19 -10.60 1.41
N LEU A 13 7.49 -9.49 1.17
CA LEU A 13 6.63 -8.86 2.18
C LEU A 13 5.29 -9.57 2.33
N ILE A 14 4.73 -10.11 1.25
CA ILE A 14 3.54 -10.98 1.30
C ILE A 14 3.85 -12.26 2.06
N ASP A 15 5.00 -12.88 1.79
CA ASP A 15 5.45 -14.07 2.52
C ASP A 15 5.67 -13.75 4.01
N TRP A 16 6.20 -12.56 4.31
CA TRP A 16 6.38 -12.09 5.69
C TRP A 16 5.06 -11.84 6.43
N SER A 17 4.06 -11.28 5.74
CA SER A 17 2.74 -11.01 6.35
C SER A 17 1.91 -12.29 6.54
N GLY A 18 2.24 -13.35 5.80
CA GLY A 18 1.51 -14.62 5.82
C GLY A 18 0.14 -14.55 5.13
N MET A 19 -0.13 -13.47 4.39
CA MET A 19 -1.41 -13.29 3.68
C MET A 19 -1.45 -14.03 2.35
N THR A 20 -2.62 -14.55 2.02
CA THR A 20 -2.97 -14.96 0.67
C THR A 20 -3.22 -13.75 -0.25
N GLU A 21 -3.25 -13.97 -1.57
CA GLU A 21 -3.57 -12.90 -2.52
C GLU A 21 -4.98 -12.34 -2.33
N GLU A 22 -5.95 -13.19 -1.99
CA GLU A 22 -7.35 -12.83 -1.73
C GLU A 22 -7.48 -11.97 -0.47
N GLU A 23 -6.84 -12.36 0.63
CA GLU A 23 -6.81 -11.57 1.87
C GLU A 23 -6.17 -10.21 1.63
N LEU A 24 -5.04 -10.17 0.93
CA LEU A 24 -4.36 -8.91 0.60
C LEU A 24 -5.22 -8.04 -0.31
N ALA A 25 -5.93 -8.63 -1.27
CA ALA A 25 -6.81 -7.89 -2.17
C ALA A 25 -7.91 -7.16 -1.40
N GLY A 26 -8.58 -7.86 -0.47
CA GLY A 26 -9.55 -7.28 0.43
C GLY A 26 -8.95 -6.19 1.32
N ALA A 27 -7.84 -6.50 2.00
CA ALA A 27 -7.23 -5.60 2.98
C ALA A 27 -6.63 -4.33 2.36
N SER A 28 -6.15 -4.38 1.12
CA SER A 28 -5.54 -3.24 0.41
C SER A 28 -6.50 -2.49 -0.52
N SER A 29 -7.72 -2.98 -0.72
CA SER A 29 -8.65 -2.47 -1.75
C SER A 29 -8.01 -2.46 -3.16
N ILE A 30 -7.20 -3.47 -3.46
CA ILE A 30 -6.59 -3.72 -4.78
C ILE A 30 -7.12 -5.05 -5.29
N SER A 31 -7.53 -5.15 -6.56
CA SER A 31 -8.00 -6.42 -7.11
C SER A 31 -6.90 -7.50 -7.08
N GLU A 32 -7.25 -8.76 -6.82
CA GLU A 32 -6.32 -9.91 -6.87
C GLU A 32 -5.52 -9.95 -8.18
N LYS A 33 -6.17 -9.74 -9.33
CA LYS A 33 -5.50 -9.67 -10.65
C LYS A 33 -4.38 -8.63 -10.70
N THR A 34 -4.56 -7.49 -10.04
CA THR A 34 -3.53 -6.45 -9.99
C THR A 34 -2.39 -6.86 -9.06
N ILE A 35 -2.69 -7.49 -7.91
CA ILE A 35 -1.68 -8.07 -7.02
C ILE A 35 -0.85 -9.12 -7.78
N GLN A 36 -1.50 -10.08 -8.45
CA GLN A 36 -0.85 -11.09 -9.28
C GLN A 36 0.06 -10.46 -10.33
N ARG A 37 -0.39 -9.43 -11.03
CA ARG A 37 0.44 -8.72 -12.01
C ARG A 37 1.68 -8.11 -11.35
N LEU A 38 1.50 -7.40 -10.23
CA LEU A 38 2.60 -6.75 -9.50
C LEU A 38 3.61 -7.74 -8.93
N ARG A 39 3.19 -8.96 -8.58
CA ARG A 39 4.05 -10.03 -8.04
C ARG A 39 4.84 -10.77 -9.12
N ASN A 40 4.25 -10.95 -10.29
CA ASN A 40 4.77 -11.85 -11.32
C ASN A 40 5.55 -11.15 -12.44
N ALA A 41 5.33 -9.85 -12.65
CA ALA A 41 6.03 -9.05 -13.65
C ALA A 41 6.45 -7.72 -13.05
N GLU A 42 7.73 -7.36 -13.23
CA GLU A 42 8.26 -6.09 -12.75
C GLU A 42 7.50 -4.93 -13.41
N PRO A 43 6.82 -4.07 -12.64
CA PRO A 43 6.03 -2.99 -13.22
C PRO A 43 6.92 -1.84 -13.67
N ASP A 44 6.64 -1.28 -14.86
CA ASP A 44 7.32 -0.07 -15.34
C ASP A 44 7.11 1.13 -14.39
N ASN A 45 5.96 1.16 -13.70
CA ASN A 45 5.61 2.21 -12.74
C ASN A 45 4.59 1.70 -11.72
N VAL A 46 4.80 2.05 -10.44
CA VAL A 46 3.88 1.80 -9.33
C VAL A 46 3.49 3.14 -8.72
N THR A 47 2.20 3.40 -8.48
CA THR A 47 1.80 4.66 -7.86
C THR A 47 2.09 4.66 -6.37
N ILE A 48 2.26 5.84 -5.78
CA ILE A 48 2.48 5.94 -4.33
C ILE A 48 1.27 5.42 -3.55
N GLU A 49 0.05 5.61 -4.07
CA GLU A 49 -1.18 5.06 -3.50
C GLU A 49 -1.13 3.54 -3.47
N THR A 50 -0.65 2.89 -4.52
CA THR A 50 -0.52 1.43 -4.56
C THR A 50 0.45 0.95 -3.47
N VAL A 51 1.57 1.65 -3.27
CA VAL A 51 2.53 1.33 -2.19
C VAL A 51 1.88 1.47 -0.81
N VAL A 52 1.15 2.57 -0.59
CA VAL A 52 0.48 2.86 0.69
C VAL A 52 -0.63 1.84 0.95
N GLN A 53 -1.45 1.52 -0.06
CA GLN A 53 -2.50 0.51 0.00
C GLN A 53 -1.96 -0.87 0.37
N LEU A 54 -0.91 -1.33 -0.32
CA LEU A 54 -0.26 -2.61 -0.04
C LEU A 54 0.35 -2.64 1.36
N SER A 55 0.99 -1.54 1.77
CA SER A 55 1.62 -1.44 3.10
C SER A 55 0.59 -1.47 4.24
N ILE A 56 -0.53 -0.75 4.09
CA ILE A 56 -1.64 -0.78 5.05
C ILE A 56 -2.33 -2.15 5.03
N GLY A 57 -2.58 -2.70 3.84
CA GLY A 57 -3.23 -4.00 3.68
C GLY A 57 -2.44 -5.13 4.37
N MET A 58 -1.12 -5.14 4.24
CA MET A 58 -0.24 -6.08 4.95
C MET A 58 0.11 -5.66 6.39
N GLN A 59 -0.39 -4.51 6.85
CA GLN A 59 -0.05 -3.90 8.12
C GLN A 59 1.46 -3.83 8.39
N LEU A 60 2.21 -3.41 7.37
CA LEU A 60 3.66 -3.38 7.43
C LEU A 60 4.15 -2.36 8.46
N PRO A 61 5.04 -2.78 9.39
CA PRO A 61 5.77 -1.83 10.22
C PRO A 61 6.48 -0.78 9.37
N PRO A 62 6.72 0.45 9.89
CA PRO A 62 7.26 1.57 9.12
C PRO A 62 8.56 1.27 8.37
N VAL A 63 9.42 0.42 8.94
CA VAL A 63 10.68 0.00 8.32
C VAL A 63 10.42 -0.83 7.05
N LEU A 64 9.44 -1.72 7.06
CA LEU A 64 9.12 -2.58 5.92
C LEU A 64 8.35 -1.83 4.83
N SER A 65 7.42 -0.96 5.20
CA SER A 65 6.74 -0.09 4.22
C SER A 65 7.72 0.85 3.51
N THR A 66 8.75 1.33 4.21
CA THR A 66 9.86 2.10 3.61
C THR A 66 10.64 1.28 2.59
N CYS A 67 10.84 -0.03 2.82
CA CYS A 67 11.49 -0.89 1.85
C CYS A 67 10.68 -1.02 0.56
N LEU A 68 9.36 -1.22 0.66
CA LEU A 68 8.47 -1.28 -0.50
C LEU A 68 8.44 0.05 -1.26
N LEU A 69 8.40 1.18 -0.54
CA LEU A 69 8.49 2.51 -1.14
C LEU A 69 9.79 2.70 -1.93
N LYS A 70 10.93 2.33 -1.34
CA LYS A 70 12.23 2.41 -2.03
C LYS A 70 12.27 1.52 -3.27
N ALA A 71 11.78 0.28 -3.16
CA ALA A 71 11.73 -0.64 -4.29
C ALA A 71 10.83 -0.14 -5.43
N SER A 72 9.80 0.67 -5.13
CA SER A 72 8.93 1.29 -6.15
C SER A 72 9.56 2.50 -6.86
N GLY A 73 10.73 2.97 -6.41
CA GLY A 73 11.35 4.19 -6.92
C GLY A 73 10.57 5.48 -6.60
N LYS A 74 9.67 5.45 -5.61
CA LYS A 74 8.86 6.61 -5.20
C LYS A 74 9.40 7.30 -3.96
N SER A 75 8.98 8.55 -3.80
CA SER A 75 9.23 9.36 -2.62
C SER A 75 7.98 10.18 -2.27
N PHE A 76 7.81 10.48 -0.98
CA PHE A 76 6.79 11.42 -0.56
C PHE A 76 7.16 12.84 -0.98
N MET A 77 6.15 13.63 -1.35
CA MET A 77 6.28 15.02 -1.75
C MET A 77 5.76 15.89 -0.60
N MET A 78 6.08 17.18 -0.62
CA MET A 78 5.58 18.15 0.36
C MET A 78 4.15 18.60 0.01
N THR A 79 3.22 17.65 -0.02
CA THR A 79 1.79 17.88 -0.22
C THR A 79 1.02 17.32 0.97
N GLU A 80 -0.12 17.92 1.31
CA GLU A 80 -0.96 17.45 2.42
C GLU A 80 -1.33 15.98 2.27
N GLN A 81 -1.62 15.56 1.03
CA GLN A 81 -1.90 14.17 0.69
C GLN A 81 -0.74 13.22 1.06
N HIS A 82 0.49 13.56 0.65
CA HIS A 82 1.65 12.70 0.91
C HIS A 82 2.11 12.75 2.37
N ILE A 83 1.94 13.90 3.03
CA ILE A 83 2.15 14.02 4.48
C ILE A 83 1.19 13.10 5.23
N MET A 84 -0.09 13.08 4.84
CA MET A 84 -1.06 12.17 5.44
C MET A 84 -0.72 10.70 5.16
N TYR A 85 -0.31 10.34 3.94
CA TYR A 85 0.16 8.97 3.66
C TYR A 85 1.34 8.57 4.54
N GLN A 86 2.31 9.47 4.76
CA GLN A 86 3.43 9.19 5.64
C GLN A 86 2.99 9.03 7.09
N PHE A 87 2.05 9.85 7.57
CA PHE A 87 1.45 9.69 8.90
C PHE A 87 0.76 8.33 9.04
N LEU A 88 -0.03 7.92 8.05
CA LEU A 88 -0.71 6.63 8.05
C LEU A 88 0.29 5.46 8.13
N LEU A 89 1.35 5.48 7.32
CA LEU A 89 2.37 4.44 7.33
C LEU A 89 3.22 4.39 8.61
N ASN A 90 3.40 5.53 9.29
CA ASN A 90 4.23 5.60 10.49
C ASN A 90 3.46 5.29 11.77
N THR A 91 2.19 5.69 11.84
CA THR A 91 1.42 5.71 13.10
C THR A 91 0.16 4.85 13.04
N CYS A 92 -0.40 4.64 11.84
CA CYS A 92 -1.70 3.98 11.66
C CYS A 92 -1.60 2.70 10.84
N TYR A 93 -0.41 2.13 10.67
CA TYR A 93 -0.20 0.97 9.79
C TYR A 93 -0.96 -0.29 10.24
N THR A 94 -1.37 -0.39 11.52
CA THR A 94 -2.21 -1.49 12.04
C THR A 94 -3.72 -1.27 11.87
N LYS A 95 -4.12 -0.09 11.36
CA LYS A 95 -5.53 0.19 11.06
C LYS A 95 -5.94 -0.44 9.74
N SER A 96 -7.24 -0.69 9.57
CA SER A 96 -7.80 -1.10 8.30
C SER A 96 -7.70 0.01 7.25
N ILE A 97 -7.77 -0.35 5.96
CA ILE A 97 -7.81 0.64 4.88
C ILE A 97 -9.05 1.55 4.97
N HIS A 98 -10.17 1.04 5.50
CA HIS A 98 -11.39 1.81 5.73
C HIS A 98 -11.18 2.89 6.78
N GLU A 99 -10.63 2.55 7.95
CA GLU A 99 -10.29 3.55 8.97
C GLU A 99 -9.29 4.59 8.45
N CYS A 100 -8.30 4.16 7.65
CA CYS A 100 -7.35 5.08 7.03
C CYS A 100 -8.04 6.04 6.04
N ASN A 101 -9.03 5.55 5.31
CA ASN A 101 -9.84 6.37 4.39
C ASN A 101 -10.76 7.34 5.11
N ASP A 102 -11.33 6.97 6.25
CA ASP A 102 -12.12 7.88 7.10
C ASP A 102 -11.24 9.04 7.59
N MET A 103 -9.99 8.75 7.94
CA MET A 103 -9.01 9.77 8.35
C MET A 103 -8.62 10.71 7.20
N LEU A 104 -8.45 10.18 5.98
CA LEU A 104 -8.21 10.99 4.79
C LEU A 104 -9.41 11.90 4.48
N GLU A 105 -10.61 11.35 4.51
CA GLU A 105 -11.84 12.09 4.23
C GLU A 105 -12.12 13.18 5.27
N ALA A 106 -11.87 12.91 6.56
CA ALA A 106 -11.96 13.90 7.63
C ALA A 106 -11.03 15.12 7.44
N GLN A 107 -10.00 15.00 6.60
CA GLN A 107 -9.09 16.08 6.23
C GLN A 107 -9.35 16.61 4.81
N ASN A 108 -10.46 16.23 4.17
CA ASN A 108 -10.80 16.55 2.77
C ASN A 108 -9.76 16.05 1.76
N LEU A 109 -9.06 14.96 2.08
CA LEU A 109 -8.05 14.33 1.24
C LEU A 109 -8.61 13.15 0.44
N LYS A 110 -7.94 12.80 -0.65
CA LYS A 110 -8.37 11.70 -1.51
C LYS A 110 -8.17 10.35 -0.79
N GLN A 111 -9.19 9.50 -0.84
CA GLN A 111 -9.13 8.13 -0.30
C GLN A 111 -8.23 7.21 -1.14
N LEU A 112 -7.71 6.17 -0.48
CA LEU A 112 -6.99 5.04 -1.04
C LEU A 112 -7.99 3.98 -1.56
N GLY A 113 -7.75 3.47 -2.77
CA GLY A 113 -8.66 2.50 -3.42
C GLY A 113 -9.89 3.13 -4.05
N ARG A 114 -10.73 2.31 -4.70
CA ARG A 114 -12.00 2.78 -5.26
C ARG A 114 -13.05 2.88 -4.16
N GLN A 115 -13.71 4.03 -4.07
CA GLN A 115 -15.02 4.10 -3.46
C GLN A 115 -15.94 3.14 -4.22
N ASN A 116 -16.30 2.02 -3.61
CA ASN A 116 -17.56 1.38 -3.96
C ASN A 116 -18.64 2.39 -3.55
N ARG A 117 -19.05 3.25 -4.48
CA ARG A 117 -20.29 4.00 -4.34
C ARG A 117 -21.38 2.95 -4.17
N ILE A 118 -21.85 2.77 -2.95
CA ILE A 118 -23.14 2.13 -2.71
C ILE A 118 -24.15 3.15 -3.24
N THR A 119 -24.51 3.01 -4.51
CA THR A 119 -25.78 3.54 -5.04
C THR A 119 -26.94 2.79 -4.41
#